data_AF-A0A2E5G5H0-F1
#
_entry.id   AF-A0A2E5G5H0-F1
#
_cell.length_a   1.000
_cell.length_b   1.000
_cell.length_c   1.000
_cell.angle_alpha   90.00
_cell.angle_beta   90.00
_cell.angle_gamma   90.00
#
_symmetry.space_group_name_H-M   'P 1'
#
loop_
_entity.id
_entity.type
_entity.pdbx_description
1 polymer ?
#
loop_
_entity_poly.entity_id
_entity_poly.type
_entity_poly.pdbx_seq_one_letter_code
_entity_poly.pdbx_strand_id
1 'polypeptide(L)'
;MKVKNRDQEFIVIGENIHCTRVLLRKGKRVGESPNGEPAVLFPGNNDEAKFLPVPEKVQKGNDFKEGRVKHVQSAVLSAMDKNSPNHQTGLDYIRHLIERQANAGADFLDLNVDEISYSHDDQQDAMRWLVTTVQ
;
A
#
# COMPACT_ATOMS: atom_id res chain seq x y z
N MET A 1 21.01 4.69 -16.47
CA MET A 1 22.43 5.00 -16.11
C MET A 1 23.26 3.75 -16.39
N LYS A 2 24.45 3.79 -16.98
CA LYS A 2 25.29 2.57 -17.08
C LYS A 2 26.13 2.46 -15.81
N VAL A 3 26.13 1.31 -15.14
CA VAL A 3 27.08 1.06 -14.05
C VAL A 3 28.47 1.01 -14.66
N LYS A 4 29.40 1.85 -14.17
CA LYS A 4 30.78 1.83 -14.67
C LYS A 4 31.34 0.41 -14.51
N ASN A 5 31.96 -0.11 -15.58
CA ASN A 5 32.57 -1.45 -15.66
C ASN A 5 31.60 -2.65 -15.64
N ARG A 6 30.35 -2.48 -16.07
CA ARG A 6 29.45 -3.60 -16.40
C ARG A 6 28.82 -3.40 -17.78
N ASP A 7 28.73 -4.48 -18.56
CA ASP A 7 28.02 -4.52 -19.85
C ASP A 7 26.48 -4.61 -19.70
N GLN A 8 25.98 -4.50 -18.47
CA GLN A 8 24.56 -4.58 -18.14
C GLN A 8 23.97 -3.18 -17.87
N GLU A 9 22.71 -3.00 -18.24
CA GLU A 9 21.95 -1.82 -17.84
C GLU A 9 21.79 -1.77 -16.31
N PHE A 10 21.82 -0.56 -15.75
CA PHE A 10 21.51 -0.38 -14.33
C PHE A 10 20.01 -0.56 -14.12
N ILE A 11 19.65 -1.43 -13.20
CA ILE A 11 18.26 -1.72 -12.83
C ILE A 11 17.96 -1.04 -11.49
N VAL A 12 16.89 -0.27 -11.44
CA VAL A 12 16.31 0.36 -10.27
C VAL A 12 15.15 -0.50 -9.79
N ILE A 13 15.31 -1.11 -8.62
CA ILE A 13 14.20 -1.71 -7.89
C ILE A 13 13.56 -0.62 -7.04
N GLY A 14 12.26 -0.44 -7.19
CA GLY A 14 11.48 0.52 -6.45
C GLY A 14 11.46 0.26 -4.94
N GLU A 15 10.88 1.20 -4.21
CA GLU A 15 10.67 1.05 -2.77
C GLU A 15 9.66 -0.09 -2.47
N ASN A 16 10.05 -1.03 -1.60
CA ASN A 16 9.23 -2.21 -1.30
C ASN A 16 7.80 -1.86 -0.84
N ILE A 17 6.79 -2.23 -1.61
CA ILE A 17 5.37 -2.14 -1.27
C ILE A 17 5.03 -3.33 -0.37
N HIS A 18 5.34 -3.19 0.92
CA HIS A 18 5.21 -4.25 1.93
C HIS A 18 4.03 -4.03 2.88
N CYS A 19 3.29 -5.09 3.20
CA CYS A 19 2.33 -5.07 4.31
C CYS A 19 2.91 -4.75 5.72
N THR A 20 4.24 -4.75 5.92
CA THR A 20 4.89 -4.29 7.17
C THR A 20 5.06 -2.78 7.23
N ARG A 21 4.90 -2.04 6.12
CA ARG A 21 5.18 -0.61 6.11
C ARG A 21 4.23 0.17 6.99
N VAL A 22 4.80 1.04 7.82
CA VAL A 22 4.06 1.82 8.81
C VAL A 22 4.09 3.31 8.53
N LEU A 23 2.97 3.97 8.82
CA LEU A 23 2.87 5.41 9.02
C LEU A 23 2.58 5.68 10.50
N LEU A 24 3.14 6.76 11.06
CA LEU A 24 2.79 7.17 12.41
C LEU A 24 1.38 7.80 12.41
N ARG A 25 0.53 7.42 13.38
CA ARG A 25 -0.83 7.95 13.54
C ARG A 25 -0.86 9.46 13.80
N LYS A 26 0.20 10.01 14.39
CA LYS A 26 0.39 11.46 14.59
C LYS A 26 1.11 12.15 13.43
N GLY A 27 1.41 11.41 12.35
CA GLY A 27 2.10 11.94 11.18
C GLY A 27 1.13 12.55 10.16
N LYS A 28 1.63 13.46 9.33
CA LYS A 28 0.85 14.21 8.32
C LYS A 28 0.05 13.38 7.30
N ARG A 29 0.34 12.08 7.20
CA ARG A 29 -0.29 11.15 6.24
C ARG A 29 -1.38 10.29 6.89
N VAL A 30 -1.69 10.51 8.16
CA VAL A 30 -2.75 9.82 8.88
C VAL A 30 -3.64 10.87 9.55
N GLY A 31 -4.94 10.71 9.41
CA GLY A 31 -5.94 11.63 9.95
C GLY A 31 -7.29 10.94 10.07
N GLU A 32 -8.36 11.72 10.00
CA GLU A 32 -9.73 11.23 9.99
C GLU A 32 -10.33 11.37 8.59
N SER A 33 -11.16 10.39 8.20
CA SER A 33 -12.02 10.48 7.03
C SER A 33 -13.17 11.48 7.28
N PRO A 34 -13.92 11.88 6.24
CA PRO A 34 -15.12 12.71 6.42
C PRO A 34 -16.17 12.13 7.39
N ASN A 35 -16.12 10.82 7.64
CA ASN A 35 -17.01 10.12 8.58
C ASN A 35 -16.41 10.02 10.00
N GLY A 36 -15.25 10.62 10.27
CA GLY A 36 -14.56 10.57 11.56
C GLY A 36 -13.75 9.28 11.80
N GLU A 37 -13.57 8.44 10.79
CA GLU A 37 -12.80 7.18 10.93
C GLU A 37 -11.31 7.41 10.70
N PRO A 38 -10.40 6.72 11.41
CA PRO A 38 -8.97 6.78 11.12
C PRO A 38 -8.67 6.39 9.67
N ALA A 39 -7.91 7.24 8.95
CA ALA A 39 -7.62 7.06 7.54
C ALA A 39 -6.20 7.47 7.16
N VAL A 40 -5.67 6.83 6.10
CA VAL A 40 -4.44 7.25 5.42
C VAL A 40 -4.78 8.30 4.37
N LEU A 41 -4.10 9.43 4.43
CA LEU A 41 -4.27 10.58 3.53
C LEU A 41 -3.31 10.45 2.35
N PHE A 42 -3.84 10.63 1.14
CA PHE A 42 -3.05 10.61 -0.09
C PHE A 42 -3.69 11.45 -1.18
N PRO A 43 -2.91 12.01 -2.12
CA PRO A 43 -3.46 12.68 -3.29
C PRO A 43 -4.02 11.63 -4.26
N GLY A 44 -5.25 11.86 -4.71
CA GLY A 44 -5.84 11.20 -5.87
C GLY A 44 -5.39 11.87 -7.17
N ASN A 45 -6.20 11.70 -8.22
CA ASN A 45 -5.92 12.33 -9.50
C ASN A 45 -6.12 13.85 -9.37
N ASN A 46 -5.28 14.65 -10.02
CA ASN A 46 -5.33 16.12 -9.96
C ASN A 46 -5.24 16.69 -8.52
N ASP A 47 -4.46 16.06 -7.65
CA ASP A 47 -4.21 16.50 -6.27
C ASP A 47 -5.45 16.55 -5.35
N GLU A 48 -6.54 15.87 -5.72
CA GLU A 48 -7.71 15.74 -4.84
C GLU A 48 -7.34 14.96 -3.56
N ALA A 49 -7.82 15.38 -2.39
CA ALA A 49 -7.54 14.67 -1.15
C ALA A 49 -8.36 13.37 -1.08
N LYS A 50 -7.69 12.22 -1.03
CA LYS A 50 -8.30 10.90 -0.79
C LYS A 50 -7.96 10.38 0.60
N PHE A 51 -8.89 9.59 1.14
CA PHE A 51 -8.85 9.02 2.48
C PHE A 51 -9.04 7.52 2.35
N LEU A 52 -8.03 6.72 2.66
CA LEU A 52 -8.17 5.27 2.78
C LEU A 52 -8.50 4.93 4.24
N PRO A 53 -9.76 4.56 4.59
CA PRO A 53 -10.09 4.18 5.95
C PRO A 53 -9.28 2.96 6.38
N VAL A 54 -8.80 2.96 7.62
CA VAL A 54 -8.02 1.84 8.17
C VAL A 54 -8.98 0.70 8.51
N PRO A 55 -8.85 -0.50 7.92
CA PRO A 55 -9.76 -1.61 8.20
C PRO A 55 -9.78 -2.01 9.67
N GLU A 56 -10.93 -2.47 10.17
CA GLU A 56 -11.11 -2.85 11.58
C GLU A 56 -10.08 -3.90 12.04
N LYS A 57 -9.75 -4.87 11.17
CA LYS A 57 -8.68 -5.86 11.41
C LYS A 57 -7.34 -5.21 11.76
N VAL A 58 -6.97 -4.14 11.05
CA VAL A 58 -5.72 -3.40 11.30
C VAL A 58 -5.84 -2.57 12.57
N GLN A 59 -6.99 -1.94 12.82
CA GLN A 59 -7.22 -1.13 14.03
C GLN A 59 -7.14 -1.96 15.33
N LYS A 60 -7.57 -3.23 15.30
CA LYS A 60 -7.50 -4.16 16.44
C LYS A 60 -6.07 -4.63 16.77
N GLY A 61 -5.13 -4.49 15.83
CA GLY A 61 -3.74 -4.93 15.96
C GLY A 61 -2.90 -4.07 16.91
N ASN A 62 -1.80 -4.64 17.42
CA ASN A 62 -0.91 -3.96 18.37
C ASN A 62 -0.23 -2.73 17.75
N ASP A 63 0.17 -2.80 16.48
CA ASP A 63 0.76 -1.66 15.77
C ASP A 63 -0.14 -0.41 15.84
N PHE A 64 -1.44 -0.57 15.61
CA PHE A 64 -2.39 0.54 15.63
C PHE A 64 -2.58 1.13 17.02
N LYS A 65 -2.62 0.27 18.05
CA LYS A 65 -2.67 0.68 19.46
C LYS A 65 -1.40 1.44 19.88
N GLU A 66 -0.26 1.06 19.32
CA GLU A 66 1.05 1.71 19.53
C GLU A 66 1.27 2.95 18.64
N GLY A 67 0.26 3.41 17.91
CA GLY A 67 0.38 4.63 17.12
C GLY A 67 0.94 4.44 15.72
N ARG A 68 0.94 3.22 15.17
CA ARG A 68 1.44 2.88 13.82
C ARG A 68 0.32 2.33 12.94
N VAL A 69 0.23 2.76 11.68
CA VAL A 69 -0.74 2.26 10.70
C VAL A 69 -0.02 1.49 9.62
N LYS A 70 -0.31 0.19 9.49
CA LYS A 70 0.15 -0.65 8.37
C LYS A 70 -0.62 -0.27 7.10
N HIS A 71 -0.14 0.74 6.40
CA HIS A 71 -0.90 1.42 5.33
C HIS A 71 -1.05 0.56 4.07
N VAL A 72 -0.02 -0.20 3.69
CA VAL A 72 -0.09 -1.14 2.55
C VAL A 72 -1.03 -2.30 2.87
N GLN A 73 -0.92 -2.87 4.07
CA GLN A 73 -1.84 -3.93 4.54
C GLN A 73 -3.30 -3.44 4.47
N SER A 74 -3.54 -2.21 4.94
CA SER A 74 -4.86 -1.57 4.90
C SER A 74 -5.40 -1.49 3.48
N ALA A 75 -4.57 -1.05 2.53
CA ALA A 75 -4.96 -0.91 1.13
C ALA A 75 -5.27 -2.26 0.47
N VAL A 76 -4.42 -3.27 0.69
CA VAL A 76 -4.62 -4.62 0.14
C VAL A 76 -5.89 -5.25 0.71
N LEU A 77 -6.13 -5.16 2.03
CA LEU A 77 -7.35 -5.69 2.64
C LEU A 77 -8.62 -5.03 2.07
N SER A 78 -8.62 -3.69 1.95
CA SER A 78 -9.76 -2.98 1.36
C SER A 78 -9.97 -3.33 -0.10
N ALA A 79 -8.90 -3.39 -0.89
CA ALA A 79 -8.98 -3.62 -2.32
C ALA A 79 -9.33 -5.07 -2.69
N MET A 80 -8.93 -6.05 -1.90
CA MET A 80 -9.28 -7.45 -2.16
C MET A 80 -10.74 -7.77 -1.88
N ASP A 81 -11.35 -7.11 -0.89
CA ASP A 81 -12.76 -7.29 -0.57
C ASP A 81 -13.65 -6.47 -1.52
N LYS A 82 -14.19 -7.13 -2.55
CA LYS A 82 -15.09 -6.51 -3.54
C LYS A 82 -16.40 -5.98 -2.95
N ASN A 83 -16.79 -6.45 -1.76
CA ASN A 83 -17.99 -5.96 -1.07
C ASN A 83 -17.66 -4.81 -0.12
N SER A 84 -16.37 -4.50 0.08
CA SER A 84 -15.96 -3.37 0.90
C SER A 84 -16.40 -2.06 0.24
N PRO A 85 -17.01 -1.11 0.97
CA PRO A 85 -17.26 0.23 0.45
C PRO A 85 -15.95 0.95 0.08
N ASN A 86 -14.81 0.47 0.60
CA ASN A 86 -13.47 1.02 0.37
C ASN A 86 -12.69 0.27 -0.73
N HIS A 87 -13.33 -0.65 -1.46
CA HIS A 87 -12.70 -1.43 -2.53
C HIS A 87 -11.93 -0.53 -3.53
N GLN A 88 -12.63 0.46 -4.10
CA GLN A 88 -12.04 1.35 -5.08
C GLN A 88 -10.95 2.23 -4.47
N THR A 89 -11.13 2.71 -3.25
CA THR A 89 -10.14 3.56 -2.57
C THR A 89 -8.86 2.78 -2.25
N GLY A 90 -8.98 1.50 -1.89
CA GLY A 90 -7.82 0.61 -1.72
C GLY A 90 -7.04 0.45 -3.03
N LEU A 91 -7.74 0.21 -4.15
CA LEU A 91 -7.13 0.14 -5.49
C LEU A 91 -6.43 1.44 -5.86
N ASP A 92 -7.09 2.58 -5.63
CA ASP A 92 -6.53 3.90 -5.92
C ASP A 92 -5.27 4.17 -5.10
N TYR A 93 -5.24 3.74 -3.83
CA TYR A 93 -4.05 3.88 -2.99
C TYR A 93 -2.89 3.02 -3.48
N ILE A 94 -3.15 1.77 -3.88
CA ILE A 94 -2.13 0.87 -4.46
C ILE A 94 -1.58 1.50 -5.75
N ARG A 95 -2.45 1.98 -6.63
CA ARG A 95 -2.07 2.69 -7.85
C ARG A 95 -1.20 3.92 -7.54
N HIS A 96 -1.58 4.74 -6.57
CA HIS A 96 -0.78 5.88 -6.12
C HIS A 96 0.64 5.50 -5.69
N LEU A 97 0.81 4.38 -4.96
CA LEU A 97 2.15 3.91 -4.57
C LEU A 97 2.98 3.48 -5.78
N ILE A 98 2.36 2.82 -6.75
CA ILE A 98 3.00 2.31 -7.97
C ILE A 98 3.40 3.46 -8.89
N GLU A 99 2.47 4.34 -9.22
CA GLU A 99 2.70 5.47 -10.13
C GLU A 99 3.82 6.37 -9.62
N ARG A 100 3.92 6.59 -8.31
CA ARG A 100 5.03 7.35 -7.73
C ARG A 100 6.40 6.74 -7.97
N GLN A 101 6.48 5.41 -7.99
CA GLN A 101 7.75 4.71 -8.24
C GLN A 101 8.05 4.61 -9.73
N ALA A 102 7.04 4.30 -10.55
CA ALA A 102 7.17 4.27 -12.01
C ALA A 102 7.58 5.64 -12.56
N ASN A 103 6.91 6.71 -12.12
CA ASN A 103 7.24 8.09 -12.52
C ASN A 103 8.62 8.55 -12.02
N ALA A 104 9.14 7.92 -10.95
CA ALA A 104 10.50 8.15 -10.45
C ALA A 104 11.57 7.30 -11.18
N GLY A 105 11.17 6.47 -12.15
CA GLY A 105 12.08 5.66 -12.96
C GLY A 105 12.44 4.29 -12.37
N ALA A 106 11.56 3.69 -11.56
CA ALA A 106 11.73 2.30 -11.15
C ALA A 106 11.53 1.34 -12.34
N ASP A 107 12.45 0.40 -12.52
CA ASP A 107 12.38 -0.65 -13.54
C ASP A 107 11.54 -1.85 -13.06
N PHE A 108 11.55 -2.12 -11.75
CA PHE A 108 10.76 -3.18 -11.11
C PHE A 108 10.11 -2.69 -9.82
N LEU A 109 8.93 -3.22 -9.55
CA LEU A 109 8.24 -3.06 -8.27
C LEU A 109 8.61 -4.23 -7.35
N ASP A 110 8.94 -3.92 -6.10
CA ASP A 110 9.16 -4.91 -5.05
C ASP A 110 7.88 -5.01 -4.20
N LEU A 111 7.25 -6.18 -4.17
CA LEU A 111 5.92 -6.42 -3.58
C LEU A 111 6.00 -7.50 -2.50
N ASN A 112 5.40 -7.25 -1.33
CA ASN A 112 5.34 -8.26 -0.25
C ASN A 112 4.02 -8.20 0.56
N VAL A 113 3.39 -9.37 0.72
CA VAL A 113 2.11 -9.55 1.42
C VAL A 113 2.18 -10.41 2.69
N ASP A 114 3.36 -10.75 3.21
CA ASP A 114 3.54 -11.70 4.32
C ASP A 114 2.72 -11.34 5.58
N GLU A 115 2.52 -10.05 5.83
CA GLU A 115 1.79 -9.54 6.98
C GLU A 115 0.31 -9.25 6.71
N ILE A 116 -0.24 -9.73 5.59
CA ILE A 116 -1.69 -9.63 5.33
C ILE A 116 -2.50 -10.57 6.22
N SER A 117 -1.95 -11.74 6.55
CA SER A 117 -2.56 -12.80 7.35
C SER A 117 -1.48 -13.73 7.91
N TYR A 118 -1.82 -14.49 8.94
CA TYR A 118 -0.99 -15.60 9.43
C TYR A 118 -1.18 -16.89 8.60
N SER A 119 -2.22 -16.93 7.74
CA SER A 119 -2.50 -18.05 6.85
C SER A 119 -1.66 -17.93 5.57
N HIS A 120 -0.89 -18.99 5.25
CA HIS A 120 -0.13 -19.05 4.00
C HIS A 120 -1.05 -19.04 2.77
N ASP A 121 -2.23 -19.63 2.85
CA ASP A 121 -3.19 -19.63 1.74
C ASP A 121 -3.67 -18.20 1.46
N ASP A 122 -4.00 -17.45 2.50
CA ASP A 122 -4.40 -16.03 2.37
C ASP A 122 -3.26 -15.19 1.79
N GLN A 123 -2.00 -15.44 2.19
CA GLN A 123 -0.83 -14.76 1.66
C GLN A 123 -0.64 -15.06 0.17
N GLN A 124 -0.77 -16.33 -0.24
CA GLN A 124 -0.66 -16.71 -1.65
C GLN A 124 -1.77 -16.09 -2.50
N ASP A 125 -3.01 -16.10 -2.00
CA ASP A 125 -4.14 -15.48 -2.70
C ASP A 125 -3.98 -13.97 -2.82
N ALA A 126 -3.51 -13.32 -1.76
CA ALA A 126 -3.16 -11.90 -1.80
C ALA A 126 -2.04 -11.61 -2.81
N MET A 127 -1.00 -12.45 -2.88
CA MET A 127 0.11 -12.27 -3.81
C MET A 127 -0.33 -12.45 -5.26
N ARG A 128 -1.12 -13.49 -5.56
CA ARG A 128 -1.71 -13.73 -6.89
C ARG A 128 -2.58 -12.55 -7.31
N TRP A 129 -3.47 -12.11 -6.42
CA TRP A 129 -4.35 -10.97 -6.67
C TRP A 129 -3.55 -9.69 -6.91
N LEU A 130 -2.55 -9.40 -6.06
CA LEU A 130 -1.77 -8.16 -6.15
C LEU A 130 -0.98 -8.10 -7.44
N VAL A 131 -0.27 -9.17 -7.82
CA VAL A 131 0.50 -9.18 -9.08
C VAL A 131 -0.39 -8.96 -10.31
N THR A 132 -1.60 -9.52 -10.34
CA THR A 132 -2.53 -9.28 -11.45
C THR A 132 -3.14 -7.87 -11.41
N THR A 133 -3.28 -7.27 -10.22
CA THR A 133 -3.88 -5.94 -10.05
C THR A 133 -2.93 -4.80 -10.42
N VAL A 134 -1.63 -5.02 -10.28
CA VAL A 134 -0.58 -3.99 -10.47
C VAL A 134 0.09 -4.01 -11.84
N GLN A 135 -0.32 -4.94 -12.72
CA GLN A 135 0.08 -5.02 -14.13
C GLN A 135 -0.73 -4.03 -14.99
#